data_AF-A0A4Z0V7C3-F1
#
_entry.id   AF-A0A4Z0V7C3-F1
#
_cell.length_a   1.000
_cell.length_b   1.000
_cell.length_c   1.000
_cell.angle_alpha   90.00
_cell.angle_beta   90.00
_cell.angle_gamma   90.00
#
_symmetry.space_group_name_H-M   'P 1'
#
loop_
_entity.id
_entity.type
_entity.pdbx_description
1 polymer ?
#
loop_
_entity_poly.entity_id
_entity_poly.type
_entity_poly.pdbx_seq_one_letter_code
_entity_poly.pdbx_strand_id
1 'polypeptide(L)'
;MSRAISNQNVLAARFETVEFAGEWLASFGRPELRGTWIIWGGSGSGKTTFTLMLCKYLANFGRVAYNSLEQGLSLSLQKAWERVGMGEAGNSVILLNKEELPELRARLNKRKSPEIIIIDSVQYLDGFNWASFKKLKREYPDKLFIFISQADRAGKDPDGKLAGKIRYDAEIKIKVEGFKAFVTTRYEDAERGEGGADFIIWEQGAAEYWAEQLK
;
A
#
# COMPACT_ATOMS: atom_id res chain seq x y z
N MET A 1 2.42 17.66 -25.38
CA MET A 1 1.69 18.31 -24.27
C MET A 1 0.30 17.73 -24.21
N SER A 2 -0.14 17.23 -23.05
CA SER A 2 -1.56 16.93 -22.84
C SER A 2 -2.36 18.24 -22.90
N ARG A 3 -3.57 18.19 -23.45
CA ARG A 3 -4.45 19.37 -23.50
C ARG A 3 -4.86 19.78 -22.08
N ALA A 4 -4.94 21.08 -21.83
CA ALA A 4 -5.53 21.59 -20.59
C ALA A 4 -7.01 21.14 -20.50
N ILE A 5 -7.45 20.77 -19.30
CA ILE A 5 -8.82 20.34 -19.03
C ILE A 5 -9.59 21.58 -18.55
N SER A 6 -10.73 21.89 -19.19
CA SER A 6 -11.58 23.01 -18.76
C SER A 6 -12.23 22.73 -17.41
N ASN A 7 -12.62 23.77 -16.66
CA ASN A 7 -13.32 23.61 -15.38
C ASN A 7 -14.57 22.71 -15.50
N GLN A 8 -15.36 22.89 -16.56
CA GLN A 8 -16.54 22.06 -16.82
C GLN A 8 -16.17 20.59 -17.04
N ASN A 9 -15.09 20.31 -17.77
CA ASN A 9 -14.62 18.94 -18.00
C ASN A 9 -14.04 18.31 -16.74
N VAL A 10 -13.46 19.09 -15.82
CA VAL A 10 -13.03 18.59 -14.50
C VAL A 10 -14.24 18.16 -13.68
N LEU A 11 -15.27 19.01 -13.59
CA LEU A 11 -16.49 18.72 -12.81
C LEU A 11 -17.32 17.57 -13.41
N ALA A 12 -17.27 17.40 -14.74
CA ALA A 12 -17.94 16.30 -15.43
C ALA A 12 -17.10 15.01 -15.49
N ALA A 13 -15.83 15.05 -15.08
CA ALA A 13 -14.96 13.90 -15.13
C ALA A 13 -15.51 12.80 -14.21
N ARG A 14 -15.59 11.59 -14.76
CA ARG A 14 -15.93 10.38 -13.99
C ARG A 14 -14.66 9.59 -13.79
N PHE A 15 -14.40 9.28 -12.54
CA PHE A 15 -13.26 8.48 -12.12
C PHE A 15 -13.73 7.10 -11.70
N GLU A 16 -12.96 6.08 -12.04
CA GLU A 16 -13.24 4.71 -11.63
C GLU A 16 -12.72 4.52 -10.21
N THR A 17 -13.64 4.52 -9.26
CA THR A 17 -13.36 4.25 -7.86
C THR A 17 -13.71 2.81 -7.52
N VAL A 18 -13.00 2.25 -6.55
CA VAL A 18 -13.33 0.92 -6.04
C VAL A 18 -14.32 0.97 -4.90
N GLU A 19 -15.29 0.06 -4.96
CA GLU A 19 -16.36 -0.10 -3.98
C GLU A 19 -15.84 -0.94 -2.81
N PHE A 20 -15.07 -0.31 -1.93
CA PHE A 20 -14.64 -0.95 -0.69
C PHE A 20 -15.84 -1.20 0.24
N ALA A 21 -15.68 -2.15 1.15
CA ALA A 21 -16.72 -2.59 2.07
C ALA A 21 -16.16 -2.84 3.48
N GLY A 22 -17.04 -2.77 4.49
CA GLY A 22 -16.70 -3.04 5.89
C GLY A 22 -15.59 -2.12 6.40
N GLU A 23 -14.65 -2.70 7.13
CA GLU A 23 -13.51 -1.98 7.72
C GLU A 23 -12.63 -1.30 6.66
N TRP A 24 -12.52 -1.89 5.45
CA TRP A 24 -11.78 -1.27 4.36
C TRP A 24 -12.44 0.02 3.89
N LEU A 25 -13.77 0.05 3.80
CA LEU A 25 -14.51 1.27 3.47
C LEU A 25 -14.38 2.31 4.58
N ALA A 26 -14.56 1.88 5.84
CA ALA A 26 -14.45 2.75 6.99
C ALA A 26 -13.06 3.38 7.11
N SER A 27 -11.99 2.66 6.77
CA SER A 27 -10.62 3.19 6.86
C SER A 27 -10.16 3.95 5.63
N PHE A 28 -10.44 3.47 4.42
CA PHE A 28 -9.86 4.02 3.17
C PHE A 28 -10.80 4.92 2.38
N GLY A 29 -12.12 4.77 2.56
CA GLY A 29 -13.13 5.37 1.68
C GLY A 29 -13.22 4.63 0.34
N ARG A 30 -13.52 5.35 -0.73
CA ARG A 30 -13.66 4.82 -2.11
C ARG A 30 -12.55 5.36 -3.02
N PRO A 31 -11.31 4.88 -2.87
CA PRO A 31 -10.20 5.41 -3.63
C PRO A 31 -10.22 4.98 -5.10
N GLU A 32 -9.40 5.65 -5.92
CA GLU A 32 -8.97 5.08 -7.19
C GLU A 32 -7.79 4.13 -6.95
N LEU A 33 -7.70 3.02 -7.70
CA LEU A 33 -6.55 2.11 -7.63
C LEU A 33 -5.43 2.51 -8.58
N ARG A 34 -4.98 3.77 -8.47
CA ARG A 34 -3.83 4.31 -9.18
C ARG A 34 -3.07 5.30 -8.31
N GLY A 35 -1.84 5.60 -8.69
CA GLY A 35 -1.00 6.54 -7.95
C GLY A 35 -0.11 5.83 -6.93
N THR A 36 -0.05 6.36 -5.71
CA THR A 36 0.94 5.99 -4.70
C THR A 36 0.35 5.92 -3.30
N TRP A 37 0.42 4.75 -2.69
CA TRP A 37 0.18 4.60 -1.25
C TRP A 37 1.49 4.31 -0.53
N ILE A 38 1.52 4.55 0.77
CA ILE A 38 2.64 4.16 1.61
C ILE A 38 2.17 3.51 2.91
N ILE A 39 2.83 2.43 3.29
CA ILE A 39 2.66 1.73 4.57
C ILE A 39 3.99 1.82 5.33
N TRP A 40 3.99 2.29 6.56
CA TRP A 40 5.19 2.27 7.40
C TRP A 40 4.89 1.89 8.83
N GLY A 41 5.90 1.38 9.54
CA GLY A 41 5.75 0.93 10.92
C GLY A 41 6.99 0.22 11.43
N GLY A 42 7.14 0.19 12.75
CA GLY A 42 8.24 -0.49 13.43
C GLY A 42 8.28 -2.01 13.17
N SER A 43 9.35 -2.64 13.65
CA SER A 43 9.41 -4.10 13.68
C SER A 43 8.35 -4.65 14.64
N GLY A 44 7.74 -5.79 14.30
CA GLY A 44 6.72 -6.43 15.15
C GLY A 44 5.36 -5.72 15.22
N SER A 45 5.15 -4.58 14.53
CA SER A 45 3.91 -3.79 14.68
C SER A 45 2.65 -4.39 14.05
N GLY A 46 2.77 -5.50 13.31
CA GLY A 46 1.70 -6.07 12.49
C GLY A 46 1.72 -5.65 11.02
N LYS A 47 2.67 -4.79 10.61
CA LYS A 47 2.79 -4.25 9.24
C LYS A 47 2.70 -5.30 8.13
N THR A 48 3.52 -6.36 8.19
CA THR A 48 3.51 -7.41 7.15
C THR A 48 2.17 -8.13 7.07
N THR A 49 1.55 -8.46 8.21
CA THR A 49 0.22 -9.09 8.24
C THR A 49 -0.81 -8.17 7.61
N PHE A 50 -0.85 -6.89 7.99
CA PHE A 50 -1.73 -5.89 7.39
C PHE A 50 -1.54 -5.76 5.88
N THR A 51 -0.29 -5.64 5.42
CA THR A 51 -0.04 -5.52 3.98
C THR A 51 -0.55 -6.73 3.22
N LEU A 52 -0.36 -7.94 3.74
CA LEU A 52 -0.87 -9.16 3.10
C LEU A 52 -2.40 -9.25 3.14
N MET A 53 -3.05 -8.82 4.23
CA MET A 53 -4.52 -8.68 4.26
C MET A 53 -5.00 -7.71 3.19
N LEU A 54 -4.34 -6.56 3.06
CA LEU A 54 -4.65 -5.56 2.04
C LEU A 54 -4.41 -6.11 0.63
N CYS A 55 -3.32 -6.85 0.40
CA CYS A 55 -3.06 -7.50 -0.90
C CYS A 55 -4.18 -8.46 -1.28
N LYS A 56 -4.60 -9.32 -0.34
CA LYS A 56 -5.70 -10.26 -0.55
C LYS A 56 -7.00 -9.52 -0.86
N TYR A 57 -7.29 -8.44 -0.14
CA TYR A 57 -8.49 -7.65 -0.35
C TYR A 57 -8.49 -6.95 -1.71
N LEU A 58 -7.38 -6.31 -2.07
CA LEU A 58 -7.19 -5.61 -3.34
C LEU A 58 -7.26 -6.55 -4.55
N ALA A 59 -6.94 -7.83 -4.37
CA ALA A 59 -7.02 -8.85 -5.41
C ALA A 59 -8.44 -9.06 -5.98
N ASN A 60 -9.48 -8.59 -5.29
CA ASN A 60 -10.85 -8.57 -5.79
C ASN A 60 -11.07 -7.51 -6.89
N PHE A 61 -10.18 -6.53 -7.00
CA PHE A 61 -10.32 -5.38 -7.90
C PHE A 61 -9.26 -5.33 -9.01
N GLY A 62 -8.20 -6.13 -8.92
CA GLY A 62 -7.16 -6.19 -9.94
C GLY A 62 -6.04 -7.16 -9.56
N ARG A 63 -5.15 -7.46 -10.51
CA ARG A 63 -3.99 -8.32 -10.21
C ARG A 63 -2.97 -7.57 -9.36
N VAL A 64 -2.52 -8.25 -8.31
CA VAL A 64 -1.58 -7.73 -7.30
C VAL A 64 -0.24 -8.42 -7.43
N ALA A 65 0.84 -7.66 -7.48
CA ALA A 65 2.20 -8.15 -7.33
C ALA A 65 2.80 -7.69 -6.00
N TYR A 66 3.19 -8.63 -5.16
CA TYR A 66 3.95 -8.37 -3.95
C TYR A 66 5.44 -8.58 -4.20
N ASN A 67 6.22 -7.50 -4.30
CA ASN A 67 7.67 -7.60 -4.47
C ASN A 67 8.38 -7.58 -3.13
N SER A 68 8.79 -8.75 -2.64
CA SER A 68 9.57 -8.88 -1.41
C SER A 68 11.05 -8.77 -1.72
N LEU A 69 11.60 -7.56 -1.60
CA LEU A 69 13.01 -7.23 -1.77
C LEU A 69 13.82 -7.62 -0.53
N GLU A 70 13.27 -7.37 0.66
CA GLU A 70 13.93 -7.66 1.94
C GLU A 70 14.09 -9.17 2.14
N GLN A 71 12.97 -9.90 2.22
CA GLN A 71 12.96 -11.31 2.58
C GLN A 71 13.02 -12.23 1.36
N GLY A 72 12.38 -11.84 0.24
CA GLY A 72 12.11 -12.76 -0.85
C GLY A 72 11.19 -13.90 -0.42
N LEU A 73 11.17 -14.99 -1.19
CA LEU A 73 10.54 -16.23 -0.74
C LEU A 73 11.30 -16.78 0.46
N SER A 74 10.64 -16.78 1.62
CA SER A 74 11.19 -17.25 2.88
C SER A 74 10.13 -17.95 3.72
N LEU A 75 10.55 -18.78 4.69
CA LEU A 75 9.64 -19.43 5.62
C LEU A 75 8.80 -18.43 6.43
N SER A 76 9.40 -17.29 6.79
CA SER A 76 8.71 -16.21 7.51
C SER A 76 7.58 -15.63 6.67
N LEU A 77 7.86 -15.28 5.40
CA LEU A 77 6.87 -14.76 4.49
C LEU A 77 5.79 -15.80 4.17
N GLN A 78 6.17 -17.06 3.97
CA GLN A 78 5.22 -18.16 3.75
C GLN A 78 4.24 -18.29 4.93
N LYS A 79 4.72 -18.29 6.17
CA LYS A 79 3.86 -18.33 7.36
C LYS A 79 2.92 -17.12 7.45
N ALA A 80 3.38 -15.94 7.03
CA ALA A 80 2.52 -14.76 6.97
C ALA A 80 1.46 -14.88 5.86
N TRP A 81 1.80 -15.48 4.73
CA TRP A 81 0.90 -15.81 3.61
C TRP A 81 -0.21 -16.77 4.05
N GLU A 82 0.16 -17.82 4.78
CA GLU A 82 -0.76 -18.80 5.36
C GLU A 82 -1.69 -18.16 6.41
N ARG A 83 -1.15 -17.30 7.29
CA ARG A 83 -1.91 -16.62 8.35
C ARG A 83 -3.10 -15.81 7.81
N VAL A 84 -2.95 -15.18 6.64
CA VAL A 84 -4.02 -14.39 6.03
C VAL A 84 -4.88 -15.19 5.05
N GLY A 85 -4.65 -16.51 4.92
CA GLY A 85 -5.37 -17.38 4.00
C GLY A 85 -5.21 -16.95 2.54
N MET A 86 -4.02 -16.51 2.13
CA MET A 86 -3.80 -15.91 0.81
C MET A 86 -4.08 -16.87 -0.36
N GLY A 87 -4.12 -18.18 -0.12
CA GLY A 87 -4.52 -19.17 -1.13
C GLY A 87 -5.91 -18.91 -1.74
N GLU A 88 -6.82 -18.28 -0.99
CA GLU A 88 -8.15 -17.89 -1.48
C GLU A 88 -8.11 -16.85 -2.61
N ALA A 89 -7.02 -16.06 -2.72
CA ALA A 89 -6.83 -15.10 -3.82
C ALA A 89 -6.36 -15.77 -5.13
N GLY A 90 -6.03 -17.07 -5.10
CA GLY A 90 -5.58 -17.84 -6.26
C GLY A 90 -4.44 -17.14 -7.02
N ASN A 91 -4.61 -17.03 -8.34
CA ASN A 91 -3.61 -16.42 -9.22
C ASN A 91 -3.70 -14.88 -9.32
N SER A 92 -4.60 -14.25 -8.56
CA SER A 92 -4.75 -12.79 -8.57
C SER A 92 -3.65 -12.08 -7.77
N VAL A 93 -2.96 -12.80 -6.88
CA VAL A 93 -1.80 -12.30 -6.14
C VAL A 93 -0.57 -13.11 -6.54
N ILE A 94 0.51 -12.42 -6.94
CA ILE A 94 1.80 -13.05 -7.25
C ILE A 94 2.90 -12.50 -6.36
N LEU A 95 3.80 -13.38 -5.92
CA LEU A 95 5.04 -13.00 -5.25
C LEU A 95 6.13 -12.74 -6.30
N LEU A 96 6.76 -11.57 -6.22
CA LEU A 96 8.00 -11.27 -6.93
C LEU A 96 9.15 -11.43 -5.94
N ASN A 97 10.16 -12.21 -6.33
CA ASN A 97 11.27 -12.57 -5.47
C ASN A 97 12.45 -11.65 -5.73
N LYS A 98 12.49 -10.52 -5.02
CA LYS A 98 13.58 -9.53 -5.09
C LYS A 98 13.80 -8.96 -6.51
N GLU A 99 12.71 -8.66 -7.22
CA GLU A 99 12.83 -8.06 -8.55
C GLU A 99 13.26 -6.59 -8.44
N GLU A 100 14.40 -6.25 -9.00
CA GLU A 100 14.87 -4.86 -9.03
C GLU A 100 14.09 -4.04 -10.08
N LEU A 101 14.24 -2.71 -10.05
CA LEU A 101 13.49 -1.80 -10.92
C LEU A 101 13.50 -2.18 -12.42
N PRO A 102 14.63 -2.60 -13.02
CA PRO A 102 14.66 -3.03 -14.43
C PRO A 102 13.78 -4.26 -14.71
N GLU A 103 13.80 -5.25 -13.83
CA GLU A 103 13.04 -6.50 -13.96
C GLU A 103 11.54 -6.24 -13.76
N LEU A 104 11.22 -5.45 -12.73
CA LEU A 104 9.86 -5.00 -12.47
C LEU A 104 9.29 -4.25 -13.69
N ARG A 105 10.06 -3.33 -14.29
CA ARG A 105 9.65 -2.65 -15.53
C ARG A 105 9.40 -3.61 -16.68
N ALA A 106 10.32 -4.56 -16.90
CA ALA A 106 10.17 -5.57 -17.94
C ALA A 106 8.88 -6.39 -17.76
N ARG A 107 8.49 -6.68 -16.51
CA ARG A 107 7.21 -7.32 -16.17
C ARG A 107 6.02 -6.41 -16.42
N LEU A 108 6.07 -5.16 -15.97
CA LEU A 108 4.97 -4.20 -16.10
C LEU A 108 4.67 -3.85 -17.56
N ASN A 109 5.64 -3.98 -18.46
CA ASN A 109 5.48 -3.76 -19.91
C ASN A 109 4.81 -4.94 -20.64
N LYS A 110 4.61 -6.10 -19.99
CA LYS A 110 3.92 -7.25 -20.59
C LYS A 110 2.40 -7.02 -20.60
N ARG A 111 1.71 -7.66 -21.56
CA ARG A 111 0.24 -7.67 -21.58
C ARG A 111 -0.31 -8.33 -20.31
N LYS A 112 -1.40 -7.78 -19.76
CA LYS A 112 -2.05 -8.24 -18.52
C LYS A 112 -1.10 -8.26 -17.32
N SER A 113 -0.15 -7.31 -17.30
CA SER A 113 0.72 -7.08 -16.15
C SER A 113 -0.08 -6.58 -14.96
N PRO A 114 0.38 -6.83 -13.71
CA PRO A 114 -0.32 -6.43 -12.50
C PRO A 114 -0.71 -4.94 -12.48
N GLU A 115 -1.89 -4.66 -11.96
CA GLU A 115 -2.46 -3.31 -11.80
C GLU A 115 -2.00 -2.67 -10.49
N ILE A 116 -1.74 -3.51 -9.47
CA ILE A 116 -1.39 -3.10 -8.12
C ILE A 116 -0.04 -3.71 -7.76
N ILE A 117 0.91 -2.89 -7.33
CA ILE A 117 2.30 -3.28 -7.09
C ILE A 117 2.71 -2.86 -5.69
N ILE A 118 3.01 -3.84 -4.85
CA ILE A 118 3.57 -3.64 -3.52
C ILE A 118 5.09 -3.76 -3.61
N ILE A 119 5.80 -2.79 -3.06
CA ILE A 119 7.26 -2.74 -2.98
C ILE A 119 7.66 -2.87 -1.51
N ASP A 120 8.16 -4.04 -1.12
CA ASP A 120 8.54 -4.38 0.25
C ASP A 120 10.06 -4.60 0.37
N SER A 121 10.86 -3.59 0.71
CA SER A 121 10.50 -2.22 1.11
C SER A 121 11.40 -1.18 0.44
N VAL A 122 11.08 0.11 0.58
CA VAL A 122 11.79 1.24 -0.06
C VAL A 122 13.30 1.19 0.20
N GLN A 123 13.70 0.78 1.42
CA GLN A 123 15.10 0.72 1.84
C GLN A 123 15.93 -0.30 1.06
N TYR A 124 15.29 -1.29 0.42
CA TYR A 124 15.96 -2.37 -0.31
C TYR A 124 15.93 -2.18 -1.83
N LEU A 125 15.36 -1.09 -2.34
CA LEU A 125 15.45 -0.76 -3.75
C LEU A 125 16.79 -0.09 -4.07
N ASP A 126 17.72 -0.82 -4.69
CA ASP A 126 19.04 -0.29 -5.01
C ASP A 126 18.98 0.84 -6.05
N GLY A 127 19.77 1.89 -5.82
CA GLY A 127 19.83 3.08 -6.68
C GLY A 127 18.51 3.86 -6.82
N PHE A 128 17.47 3.53 -6.06
CA PHE A 128 16.17 4.19 -6.14
C PHE A 128 16.19 5.55 -5.43
N ASN A 129 15.77 6.58 -6.15
CA ASN A 129 15.78 7.96 -5.67
C ASN A 129 14.53 8.71 -6.15
N TRP A 130 14.40 9.98 -5.76
CA TRP A 130 13.22 10.78 -6.10
C TRP A 130 13.00 10.95 -7.61
N ALA A 131 14.06 11.03 -8.41
CA ALA A 131 13.92 11.11 -9.87
C ALA A 131 13.42 9.78 -10.46
N SER A 132 13.94 8.64 -9.97
CA SER A 132 13.49 7.30 -10.36
C SER A 132 12.03 7.07 -9.97
N PHE A 133 11.60 7.50 -8.77
CA PHE A 133 10.22 7.45 -8.32
C PHE A 133 9.27 8.24 -9.24
N LYS A 134 9.57 9.51 -9.53
CA LYS A 134 8.77 10.32 -10.45
C LYS A 134 8.72 9.72 -11.86
N LYS A 135 9.83 9.13 -12.31
CA LYS A 135 9.89 8.43 -13.60
C LYS A 135 8.97 7.21 -13.60
N LEU A 136 8.99 6.40 -12.55
CA LEU A 136 8.11 5.23 -12.39
C LEU A 136 6.63 5.61 -12.47
N LYS A 137 6.17 6.62 -11.70
CA LYS A 137 4.78 7.10 -11.75
C LYS A 137 4.35 7.57 -13.14
N ARG A 138 5.24 8.27 -13.85
CA ARG A 138 4.97 8.77 -15.20
C ARG A 138 4.94 7.67 -16.25
N GLU A 139 5.73 6.62 -16.08
CA GLU A 139 5.74 5.46 -16.98
C GLU A 139 4.49 4.60 -16.82
N TYR A 140 3.92 4.57 -15.61
CA TYR A 140 2.79 3.71 -15.25
C TYR A 140 1.68 4.51 -14.53
N PRO A 141 1.06 5.50 -15.19
CA PRO A 141 0.07 6.39 -14.57
C PRO A 141 -1.22 5.68 -14.15
N ASP A 142 -1.55 4.56 -14.79
CA ASP A 142 -2.76 3.78 -14.54
C ASP A 142 -2.56 2.64 -13.52
N LYS A 143 -1.40 2.60 -12.86
CA LYS A 143 -1.06 1.56 -11.86
C LYS A 143 -1.02 2.15 -10.46
N LEU A 144 -1.37 1.34 -9.47
CA LEU A 144 -1.18 1.66 -8.06
C LEU A 144 0.16 1.09 -7.58
N PHE A 145 1.02 1.95 -7.03
CA PHE A 145 2.20 1.54 -6.31
C PHE A 145 1.99 1.73 -4.80
N ILE A 146 2.17 0.68 -4.02
CA ILE A 146 2.12 0.71 -2.56
C ILE A 146 3.53 0.46 -2.04
N PHE A 147 4.14 1.47 -1.46
CA PHE A 147 5.48 1.36 -0.90
C PHE A 147 5.42 0.98 0.57
N ILE A 148 6.19 -0.03 0.96
CA ILE A 148 6.40 -0.34 2.38
C ILE A 148 7.70 0.33 2.83
N SER A 149 7.70 0.82 4.06
CA SER A 149 8.88 1.36 4.72
C SER A 149 8.97 0.88 6.16
N GLN A 150 10.18 0.75 6.68
CA GLN A 150 10.37 0.78 8.14
C GLN A 150 10.01 2.17 8.67
N ALA A 151 9.69 2.27 9.96
CA ALA A 151 9.57 3.57 10.62
C ALA A 151 10.96 4.07 11.07
N ASP A 152 11.10 5.38 11.18
CA ASP A 152 12.26 6.01 11.76
C ASP A 152 12.44 5.64 13.25
N ARG A 153 13.54 6.08 13.85
CA ARG A 153 13.84 5.76 15.25
C ARG A 153 12.77 6.25 16.24
N ALA A 154 12.07 7.33 15.91
CA ALA A 154 10.97 7.85 16.72
C ALA A 154 9.65 7.10 16.49
N GLY A 155 9.60 6.17 15.53
CA GLY A 155 8.40 5.44 15.16
C GLY A 155 7.32 6.30 14.51
N LYS A 156 7.62 7.54 14.11
CA LYS A 156 6.64 8.53 13.66
C LYS A 156 6.54 8.56 12.14
N ASP A 157 7.68 8.62 11.48
CA ASP A 157 7.78 8.84 10.05
C ASP A 157 8.40 7.62 9.33
N PRO A 158 8.19 7.44 8.02
CA PRO A 158 8.92 6.42 7.26
C PRO A 158 10.43 6.70 7.30
N ASP A 159 11.22 5.64 7.45
CA ASP A 159 12.68 5.75 7.52
C ASP A 159 13.30 6.22 6.20
N GLY A 160 14.19 7.21 6.29
CA GLY A 160 14.94 7.76 5.17
C GLY A 160 14.23 8.88 4.39
N LYS A 161 15.04 9.79 3.82
CA LYS A 161 14.57 10.98 3.10
C LYS A 161 13.65 10.65 1.91
N LEU A 162 13.90 9.54 1.24
CA LEU A 162 13.09 9.13 0.09
C LEU A 162 11.69 8.68 0.52
N ALA A 163 11.60 7.78 1.51
CA ALA A 163 10.31 7.28 2.01
C ALA A 163 9.47 8.42 2.59
N GLY A 164 10.10 9.39 3.28
CA GLY A 164 9.43 10.62 3.69
C GLY A 164 8.83 11.41 2.52
N LYS A 165 9.56 11.59 1.41
CA LYS A 165 9.04 12.25 0.20
C LYS A 165 7.91 11.46 -0.45
N ILE A 166 8.02 10.13 -0.52
CA ILE A 166 6.96 9.25 -1.02
C ILE A 166 5.70 9.41 -0.17
N ARG A 167 5.83 9.50 1.17
CA ARG A 167 4.69 9.78 2.05
C ARG A 167 4.03 11.13 1.80
N TYR A 168 4.79 12.17 1.49
CA TYR A 168 4.19 13.47 1.15
C TYR A 168 3.40 13.41 -0.17
N ASP A 169 3.92 12.67 -1.15
CA ASP A 169 3.30 12.48 -2.46
C ASP A 169 2.07 11.57 -2.43
N ALA A 170 2.07 10.56 -1.54
CA ALA A 170 1.06 9.53 -1.47
C ALA A 170 -0.37 10.07 -1.25
N GLU A 171 -1.33 9.46 -1.94
CA GLU A 171 -2.76 9.71 -1.79
C GLU A 171 -3.32 9.05 -0.52
N ILE A 172 -2.80 7.87 -0.15
CA ILE A 172 -3.16 7.19 1.11
C ILE A 172 -1.88 6.85 1.90
N LYS A 173 -1.92 7.17 3.20
CA LYS A 173 -0.78 7.04 4.12
C LYS A 173 -1.21 6.17 5.29
N ILE A 174 -0.49 5.08 5.53
CA ILE A 174 -0.90 4.06 6.49
C ILE A 174 0.24 3.81 7.48
N LYS A 175 0.08 4.33 8.71
CA LYS A 175 1.01 4.01 9.80
C LYS A 175 0.51 2.74 10.50
N VAL A 176 1.37 1.75 10.68
CA VAL A 176 1.04 0.52 11.41
C VAL A 176 1.82 0.47 12.72
N GLU A 177 1.09 0.45 13.82
CA GLU A 177 1.62 0.45 15.19
C GLU A 177 0.66 -0.31 16.10
N GLY A 178 1.21 -1.16 16.99
CA GLY A 178 0.40 -1.88 17.98
C GLY A 178 -0.77 -2.65 17.37
N PHE A 179 -0.56 -3.33 16.23
CA PHE A 179 -1.60 -4.09 15.52
C PHE A 179 -2.83 -3.27 15.09
N LYS A 180 -2.67 -1.94 14.95
CA LYS A 180 -3.63 -1.06 14.30
C LYS A 180 -2.98 -0.38 13.09
N ALA A 181 -3.75 -0.15 12.04
CA ALA A 181 -3.36 0.68 10.92
C ALA A 181 -4.12 2.02 10.97
N PHE A 182 -3.37 3.10 11.14
CA PHE A 182 -3.87 4.47 11.13
C PHE A 182 -3.85 4.98 9.69
N VAL A 183 -5.02 5.09 9.08
CA VAL A 183 -5.17 5.42 7.67
C VAL A 183 -5.48 6.90 7.52
N THR A 184 -4.62 7.64 6.81
CA THR A 184 -4.90 8.99 6.32
C THR A 184 -5.22 8.91 4.85
N THR A 185 -6.47 9.14 4.48
CA THR A 185 -6.99 9.07 3.10
C THR A 185 -7.46 10.44 2.62
N ARG A 186 -7.43 10.66 1.30
CA ARG A 186 -8.07 11.84 0.66
C ARG A 186 -9.51 11.57 0.23
N TYR A 187 -9.99 10.35 0.47
CA TYR A 187 -11.30 9.86 0.06
C TYR A 187 -12.24 9.72 1.26
N GLU A 188 -12.02 10.52 2.30
CA GLU A 188 -12.89 10.58 3.46
C GLU A 188 -14.20 11.30 3.10
N ASP A 189 -15.31 10.69 3.46
CA ASP A 189 -16.66 11.21 3.36
C ASP A 189 -17.30 11.10 4.74
N ALA A 190 -17.19 12.19 5.51
CA ALA A 190 -17.70 12.25 6.88
C ALA A 190 -19.22 12.13 6.96
N GLU A 191 -19.96 12.53 5.91
CA GLU A 191 -21.42 12.42 5.89
C GLU A 191 -21.87 10.96 5.77
N ARG A 192 -21.08 10.15 5.07
CA ARG A 192 -21.33 8.72 4.86
C ARG A 192 -20.61 7.82 5.87
N GLY A 193 -19.73 8.38 6.71
CA GLY A 193 -18.90 7.63 7.64
C GLY A 193 -17.89 6.73 6.93
N GLU A 194 -17.40 7.15 5.76
CA GLU A 194 -16.47 6.40 4.93
C GLU A 194 -15.08 7.04 4.98
N GLY A 195 -14.02 6.24 5.15
CA GLY A 195 -12.65 6.72 5.27
C GLY A 195 -12.30 7.32 6.64
N GLY A 196 -11.01 7.21 7.00
CA GLY A 196 -10.44 7.84 8.19
C GLY A 196 -10.53 7.02 9.48
N ALA A 197 -11.28 5.90 9.51
CA ALA A 197 -11.28 5.01 10.67
C ALA A 197 -9.98 4.21 10.81
N ASP A 198 -9.58 3.93 12.05
CA ASP A 198 -8.50 2.98 12.34
C ASP A 198 -8.89 1.56 11.91
N PHE A 199 -7.97 0.85 11.29
CA PHE A 199 -8.14 -0.57 10.97
C PHE A 199 -7.50 -1.44 12.04
N ILE A 200 -8.23 -2.39 12.61
CA ILE A 200 -7.69 -3.32 13.61
C ILE A 200 -7.16 -4.58 12.91
N ILE A 201 -5.86 -4.84 13.07
CA ILE A 201 -5.18 -5.98 12.42
C ILE A 201 -5.33 -7.24 13.27
N TRP A 202 -5.19 -7.09 14.59
CA TRP A 202 -5.35 -8.16 15.57
C TRP A 202 -5.88 -7.58 16.88
N GLU A 203 -7.14 -7.88 17.18
CA GLU A 203 -7.87 -7.34 18.34
C GLU A 203 -7.13 -7.53 19.67
N GLN A 204 -6.76 -8.78 19.99
CA GLN A 204 -6.09 -9.07 21.27
C GLN A 204 -4.74 -8.35 21.39
N GLY A 205 -3.90 -8.42 20.35
CA GLY A 205 -2.60 -7.75 20.38
C GLY A 205 -2.71 -6.24 20.45
N ALA A 206 -3.70 -5.65 19.78
CA ALA A 206 -3.99 -4.23 19.89
C ALA A 206 -4.41 -3.88 21.33
N ALA A 207 -5.37 -4.61 21.90
CA ALA A 207 -5.82 -4.36 23.27
C ALA A 207 -4.66 -4.43 24.28
N GLU A 208 -3.81 -5.45 24.20
CA GLU A 208 -2.62 -5.60 25.06
C GLU A 208 -1.63 -4.45 24.89
N TYR A 209 -1.26 -4.13 23.64
CA TYR A 209 -0.29 -3.08 23.35
C TYR A 209 -0.76 -1.69 23.83
N TRP A 210 -2.00 -1.31 23.53
CA TRP A 210 -2.52 0.02 23.86
C TRP A 210 -2.87 0.18 25.34
N ALA A 211 -3.19 -0.91 26.05
CA ALA A 211 -3.33 -0.89 27.51
C ALA A 211 -2.01 -0.58 28.23
N GLU A 212 -0.87 -0.97 27.66
CA GLU A 212 0.45 -0.65 28.21
C GLU A 212 0.85 0.80 27.97
N GLN A 213 0.45 1.41 26.85
CA GLN A 213 0.78 2.82 26.54
C GLN A 213 0.03 3.84 27.40
N LEU A 214 -1.06 3.43 28.05
CA LEU A 214 -1.86 4.28 28.94
C LEU A 214 -1.37 4.28 30.39
N LYS A 215 -0.38 3.45 30.73
CA LYS A 215 0.25 3.38 32.05
C LYS A 215 1.42 4.35 32.16
#